data_AF-D4N5M1-F1
#
_entry.id   AF-D4N5M1-F1
#
_cell.length_a   1.000
_cell.length_b   1.000
_cell.length_c   1.000
_cell.angle_alpha   90.00
_cell.angle_beta   90.00
_cell.angle_gamma   90.00
#
_symmetry.space_group_name_H-M   'P 1'
#
loop_
_entity.id
_entity.type
_entity.pdbx_description
1 polymer ?
#
loop_
_entity_poly.entity_id
_entity_poly.type
_entity_poly.pdbx_seq_one_letter_code
_entity_poly.pdbx_strand_id
1 'polypeptide(L)'
;MNKAPIMPWVDQLAGAPATDFPARRDQIAVVMDEAAALTEQATGLLNKAAELRAKAYYAALSLEGDAKGKWGYEEVEQAKRRADW
;
A
#
# COMPACT_ATOMS: atom_id res chain seq x y z
N MET A 1 -7.61 16.12 -12.02
CA MET A 1 -7.20 16.05 -13.45
C MET A 1 -8.24 15.21 -14.17
N ASN A 2 -8.87 15.72 -15.23
CA ASN A 2 -9.72 14.89 -16.07
C ASN A 2 -8.87 13.80 -16.72
N LYS A 3 -9.24 12.53 -16.53
CA LYS A 3 -8.56 11.39 -17.14
C LYS A 3 -8.73 11.50 -18.66
N ALA A 4 -7.64 11.33 -19.41
CA ALA A 4 -7.74 11.29 -20.86
C ALA A 4 -8.62 10.08 -21.26
N PRO A 5 -9.61 10.27 -22.14
CA PRO A 5 -10.47 9.18 -22.58
C PRO A 5 -9.62 8.08 -23.22
N ILE A 6 -9.92 6.81 -22.92
CA ILE A 6 -9.25 5.69 -23.58
C ILE A 6 -9.67 5.69 -25.04
N MET A 7 -8.71 5.68 -25.96
CA MET A 7 -8.96 5.57 -27.41
C MET A 7 -10.11 6.48 -27.92
N PRO A 8 -10.01 7.82 -27.76
CA PRO A 8 -11.10 8.73 -28.12
C PRO A 8 -11.37 8.76 -29.63
N TRP A 9 -10.41 8.29 -30.44
CA TRP A 9 -10.56 8.16 -31.89
C TRP A 9 -11.62 7.12 -32.30
N VAL A 10 -12.03 6.20 -31.41
CA VAL A 10 -13.06 5.20 -31.70
C VAL A 10 -14.38 5.88 -32.09
N ASP A 11 -14.73 6.98 -31.44
CA ASP A 11 -15.96 7.73 -31.74
C ASP A 11 -15.88 8.51 -33.05
N GLN A 12 -14.67 8.69 -33.61
CA GLN A 12 -14.45 9.43 -34.85
C GLN A 12 -14.55 8.54 -36.10
N LEU A 13 -14.62 7.21 -35.93
CA LEU A 13 -14.73 6.28 -37.04
C LEU A 13 -16.14 6.27 -37.63
N ALA A 14 -16.22 6.33 -38.96
CA ALA A 14 -17.48 6.24 -39.68
C ALA A 14 -18.19 4.91 -39.37
N GLY A 15 -19.45 4.99 -38.93
CA GLY A 15 -20.25 3.81 -38.58
C GLY A 15 -19.96 3.21 -37.20
N ALA A 16 -18.99 3.71 -36.43
CA ALA A 16 -18.68 3.19 -35.10
C ALA A 16 -19.87 3.15 -34.12
N PRO A 17 -20.81 4.13 -34.11
CA PRO A 17 -22.00 4.04 -33.26
C PRO A 17 -22.90 2.84 -33.54
N ALA A 18 -22.81 2.22 -34.73
CA ALA A 18 -23.56 1.03 -35.09
C ALA A 18 -22.83 -0.28 -34.73
N THR A 19 -21.68 -0.19 -34.07
CA THR A 19 -20.83 -1.33 -33.66
C THR A 19 -20.72 -1.42 -32.14
N ASP A 20 -20.07 -2.47 -31.63
CA ASP A 20 -19.79 -2.66 -30.20
C ASP A 20 -18.50 -1.98 -29.72
N PHE A 21 -17.73 -1.34 -30.62
CA PHE A 21 -16.44 -0.73 -30.30
C PHE A 21 -16.51 0.35 -29.20
N PRO A 22 -17.48 1.30 -29.22
CA PRO A 22 -17.63 2.27 -28.13
C PRO A 22 -17.89 1.61 -26.78
N ALA A 23 -18.78 0.61 -26.74
CA ALA A 23 -19.10 -0.11 -25.51
C ALA A 23 -17.89 -0.87 -24.94
N ARG A 24 -17.09 -1.52 -25.81
CA ARG A 24 -15.87 -2.22 -25.38
C ARG A 24 -14.80 -1.27 -24.86
N ARG A 25 -14.64 -0.10 -25.48
CA ARG A 25 -13.75 0.96 -24.99
C ARG A 25 -14.18 1.45 -23.60
N ASP A 26 -15.47 1.67 -23.41
CA ASP A 26 -16.01 2.12 -22.13
C ASP A 26 -15.79 1.04 -21.05
N GLN A 27 -15.97 -0.23 -21.39
CA GLN A 27 -15.65 -1.35 -20.49
C GLN A 27 -14.15 -1.38 -20.11
N ILE A 28 -13.24 -1.08 -21.03
CA ILE A 28 -11.81 -0.97 -20.74
C ILE A 28 -11.56 0.18 -19.75
N ALA A 29 -12.25 1.32 -19.90
CA ALA A 29 -12.14 2.44 -18.98
C ALA A 29 -12.56 2.06 -17.56
N VAL A 30 -13.68 1.34 -17.41
CA VAL A 30 -14.16 0.84 -16.12
C VAL A 30 -13.12 -0.07 -15.45
N VAL A 31 -12.56 -1.04 -16.18
CA VAL A 31 -11.54 -1.95 -15.64
C VAL A 31 -10.28 -1.20 -15.21
N MET A 32 -9.86 -0.19 -15.98
CA MET A 32 -8.71 0.65 -15.62
C MET A 32 -8.97 1.52 -14.39
N ASP A 33 -10.21 1.99 -14.19
CA ASP A 33 -10.59 2.76 -13.00
C ASP A 33 -10.59 1.86 -11.75
N GLU A 34 -11.12 0.65 -11.86
CA GLU A 34 -11.09 -0.34 -10.77
C GLU A 34 -9.64 -0.70 -10.39
N ALA A 35 -8.77 -0.97 -11.38
CA ALA A 35 -7.37 -1.26 -11.14
C ALA A 35 -6.63 -0.09 -10.45
N ALA A 36 -6.93 1.16 -10.84
CA ALA A 36 -6.34 2.34 -10.22
C ALA A 36 -6.78 2.49 -8.76
N ALA A 37 -8.07 2.30 -8.47
CA ALA A 37 -8.61 2.34 -7.12
C ALA A 37 -7.98 1.28 -6.20
N LEU A 38 -7.84 0.04 -6.71
CA LEU A 38 -7.16 -1.04 -5.97
C LEU A 38 -5.69 -0.73 -5.71
N THR A 39 -5.00 -0.11 -6.69
CA THR A 39 -3.60 0.31 -6.53
C THR A 39 -3.44 1.38 -5.46
N GLU A 40 -4.35 2.36 -5.43
CA GLU A 40 -4.38 3.40 -4.40
C GLU A 40 -4.63 2.80 -3.01
N GLN A 41 -5.61 1.90 -2.89
CA GLN A 41 -5.90 1.19 -1.65
C GLN A 41 -4.70 0.38 -1.16
N ALA A 42 -4.05 -0.38 -2.05
CA ALA A 42 -2.87 -1.18 -1.72
C ALA A 42 -1.72 -0.29 -1.22
N THR A 43 -1.51 0.86 -1.86
CA THR A 43 -0.51 1.85 -1.43
C THR A 43 -0.81 2.37 -0.04
N GLY A 44 -2.08 2.70 0.25
CA GLY A 44 -2.51 3.14 1.58
C GLY A 44 -2.26 2.07 2.66
N LEU A 45 -2.55 0.80 2.37
CA LEU A 45 -2.31 -0.31 3.28
C LEU A 45 -0.80 -0.56 3.52
N LEU A 46 0.03 -0.44 2.49
CA LEU A 46 1.48 -0.57 2.61
C LEU A 46 2.07 0.53 3.49
N ASN A 47 1.63 1.77 3.31
CA ASN A 47 2.02 2.89 4.17
C ASN A 47 1.60 2.63 5.62
N LYS A 48 0.36 2.14 5.83
CA LYS A 48 -0.11 1.85 7.18
C LYS A 48 0.69 0.73 7.86
N ALA A 49 1.05 -0.30 7.12
CA ALA A 49 1.87 -1.39 7.62
C ALA A 49 3.29 -0.90 7.96
N ALA A 50 3.86 0.02 7.17
CA ALA A 50 5.15 0.64 7.47
C ALA A 50 5.10 1.47 8.76
N GLU A 51 4.06 2.30 8.95
CA GLU A 51 3.85 3.05 10.19
C GLU A 51 3.75 2.14 11.42
N LEU A 52 2.99 1.05 11.32
CA LEU A 52 2.81 0.10 12.42
C LEU A 52 4.13 -0.60 12.77
N ARG A 53 4.93 -0.99 11.77
CA ARG A 53 6.26 -1.57 11.98
C ARG A 53 7.19 -0.57 12.67
N ALA A 54 7.23 0.68 12.21
CA ALA A 54 8.04 1.72 12.83
C ALA A 54 7.63 1.94 14.30
N LYS A 55 6.31 2.03 14.57
CA LYS A 55 5.79 2.17 15.93
C LYS A 55 6.19 1.01 16.82
N ALA A 56 6.06 -0.23 16.35
CA ALA A 56 6.45 -1.42 17.10
C ALA A 56 7.96 -1.44 17.39
N TYR A 57 8.78 -1.08 16.40
CA TYR A 57 10.23 -1.00 16.56
C TYR A 57 10.64 0.01 17.64
N TYR A 58 10.10 1.23 17.60
CA TYR A 58 10.39 2.24 18.62
C TYR A 58 9.88 1.83 20.01
N ALA A 59 8.70 1.21 20.09
CA ALA A 59 8.18 0.70 21.36
C ALA A 59 9.09 -0.38 21.95
N ALA A 60 9.63 -1.28 21.12
CA ALA A 60 10.58 -2.31 21.56
C ALA A 60 11.89 -1.70 22.06
N LEU A 61 12.44 -0.70 21.37
CA LEU A 61 13.63 0.02 21.82
C LEU A 61 13.40 0.74 23.15
N SER A 62 12.25 1.40 23.29
CA SER A 62 11.87 2.07 24.54
C SER A 62 11.78 1.06 25.68
N LEU A 63 11.14 -0.08 25.45
CA LEU A 63 11.01 -1.15 26.45
C LEU A 63 12.37 -1.69 26.90
N GLU A 64 13.30 -1.91 25.96
CA GLU A 64 14.65 -2.37 26.31
C GLU A 64 15.41 -1.29 27.12
N GLY A 65 15.27 -0.01 26.76
CA GLY A 65 15.82 1.11 27.50
C GLY A 65 15.28 1.18 28.93
N ASP A 66 13.96 1.10 29.10
CA ASP A 66 13.29 1.09 30.40
C ASP A 66 13.74 -0.09 31.25
N ALA A 67 13.88 -1.27 30.64
CA ALA A 67 14.39 -2.46 31.32
C ALA A 67 15.83 -2.26 31.80
N LYS A 68 16.71 -1.72 30.95
CA LYS A 68 18.09 -1.41 31.32
C LYS A 68 18.18 -0.35 32.41
N GLY A 69 17.26 0.62 32.44
CA GLY A 69 17.16 1.60 33.52
C GLY A 69 16.74 0.98 34.86
N LYS A 70 15.87 -0.03 34.84
CA LYS A 70 15.33 -0.67 36.04
C LYS A 70 16.21 -1.77 36.63
N TRP A 71 16.77 -2.63 35.78
CA TRP A 71 17.54 -3.82 36.20
C TRP A 71 19.05 -3.70 35.90
N GLY A 72 19.46 -2.63 35.21
CA GLY A 72 20.85 -2.46 34.80
C GLY A 72 21.16 -3.18 33.49
N TYR A 73 22.21 -2.71 32.82
CA TYR A 73 22.61 -3.19 31.50
C TYR A 73 22.99 -4.68 31.50
N GLU A 74 23.86 -5.10 32.41
CA GLU A 74 24.39 -6.47 32.44
C GLU A 74 23.32 -7.53 32.70
N GLU A 75 22.34 -7.24 33.56
CA GLU A 75 21.24 -8.18 33.86
C GLU A 75 20.36 -8.39 32.62
N VAL A 76 20.05 -7.33 31.89
CA VAL A 76 19.30 -7.41 30.63
C VAL A 76 20.07 -8.18 29.56
N GLU A 77 21.38 -7.94 29.39
CA GLU A 77 22.18 -8.67 28.40
C GLU A 77 22.37 -10.15 28.78
N GLN A 78 22.38 -10.50 30.06
CA GLN A 78 22.35 -11.91 30.49
C GLN A 78 20.98 -12.53 30.18
N ALA A 79 19.88 -11.81 30.41
CA ALA A 79 18.54 -12.28 30.09
C ALA A 79 18.36 -12.53 28.58
N LYS A 80 18.84 -11.63 27.72
CA LYS A 80 18.82 -11.80 26.26
C LYS A 80 19.60 -13.04 25.83
N ARG A 81 20.81 -13.23 26.37
CA ARG A 81 21.62 -14.45 26.12
C ARG A 81 20.94 -15.75 26.54
N ARG A 82 20.16 -15.74 27.63
CA ARG A 82 19.38 -16.93 28.07
C ARG A 82 18.16 -17.21 27.19
N ALA A 83 17.71 -16.20 26.44
CA ALA A 83 16.54 -16.29 25.57
C ALA A 83 16.91 -16.52 24.09
N ASP A 84 18.18 -16.79 23.78
CA ASP A 84 18.73 -16.92 22.42
C ASP A 84 18.40 -15.71 21.52
N TRP A 85 18.36 -14.51 22.12
CA TRP A 85 18.10 -13.24 21.44
C TRP A 85 19.37 -12.55 20.95
#